data_AF-A0A382F0R4-F1
#
_entry.id   AF-A0A382F0R4-F1
#
_cell.length_a   1.000
_cell.length_b   1.000
_cell.length_c   1.000
_cell.angle_alpha   90.00
_cell.angle_beta   90.00
_cell.angle_gamma   90.00
#
_symmetry.space_group_name_H-M   'P 1'
#
loop_
_entity.id
_entity.type
_entity.pdbx_description
1 polymer ?
#
loop_
_entity_poly.entity_id
_entity_poly.type
_entity_poly.pdbx_seq_one_letter_code
_entity_poly.pdbx_strand_id
1 'polypeptide(L)'
;MKLKFKNTPEQVELIKAMGSKRPETSREATEAFAAFIGPVIQQVLLQADTASAIYSNVEFDEDDNPSYPLDLFYEQRNADNYVTTWSQNMAGGLPSSQVAGAQELKIQTYRLDSAVSFLKKYARRGRLDVVSKAVERMAQEILVKQERNAWAVVLKALSEGTAATASTKGSHVVNQVGSTALFNLDILNAMITKAKRMNSSFASGSPATPYSEGVTDLYVSPEVKQDVRAMSYSPIGNNADASLPEDIKSGAYKAAGIASIFGINIIDMLELGVGQKYNTLYETFSDAAGVAGGTTAAGAGDYSAFNDGSSHEVCIGVDASRDALIRPVARNSETGSTFTALPDDQYSQRADKTGFYGSVE
;
A
#
# COMPACT_ATOMS: atom_id res chain seq x y z
N MET A 1 -17.52 -6.18 0.56
CA MET A 1 -18.12 -4.86 0.87
C MET A 1 -19.61 -4.91 0.50
N LYS A 2 -20.52 -4.21 1.19
CA LYS A 2 -21.93 -4.13 0.80
C LYS A 2 -22.44 -2.72 1.03
N LEU A 3 -22.66 -1.94 -0.03
CA LEU A 3 -23.28 -0.62 0.09
C LEU A 3 -24.79 -0.80 0.32
N LYS A 4 -25.26 -0.52 1.54
CA LYS A 4 -26.69 -0.55 1.88
C LYS A 4 -27.26 0.85 1.81
N PHE A 5 -27.94 1.17 0.71
CA PHE A 5 -28.81 2.33 0.66
C PHE A 5 -30.03 2.08 1.55
N LYS A 6 -30.44 3.08 2.35
CA LYS A 6 -31.68 3.00 3.11
C LYS A 6 -32.83 3.19 2.13
N ASN A 7 -33.84 2.32 2.13
CA ASN A 7 -34.99 2.45 1.23
C ASN A 7 -35.92 3.60 1.68
N THR A 8 -35.40 4.82 1.82
CA THR A 8 -36.24 5.98 2.11
C THR A 8 -37.08 6.29 0.86
N PRO A 9 -38.34 6.72 1.03
CA PRO A 9 -39.21 7.07 -0.09
C PRO A 9 -38.56 8.07 -1.06
N GLU A 10 -37.84 9.05 -0.52
CA GLU A 10 -37.11 10.09 -1.27
C GLU A 10 -36.01 9.50 -2.18
N GLN A 11 -35.22 8.54 -1.70
CA GLN A 11 -34.17 7.90 -2.51
C GLN A 11 -34.75 7.03 -3.63
N VAL A 12 -35.89 6.39 -3.38
CA VAL A 12 -36.62 5.61 -4.40
C VAL A 12 -37.20 6.53 -5.47
N GLU A 13 -37.73 7.69 -5.09
CA GLU A 13 -38.24 8.69 -6.04
C GLU A 13 -37.12 9.32 -6.87
N LEU A 14 -35.99 9.66 -6.26
CA LEU A 14 -34.81 10.16 -6.96
C LEU A 14 -34.33 9.16 -8.03
N ILE A 15 -34.24 7.87 -7.69
CA ILE A 15 -33.81 6.83 -8.64
C ILE A 15 -34.86 6.58 -9.74
N LYS A 16 -36.16 6.70 -9.43
CA LYS A 16 -37.20 6.65 -10.47
C LYS A 16 -37.11 7.85 -11.40
N ALA A 17 -36.81 9.03 -10.89
CA ALA A 17 -36.64 10.26 -11.66
C ALA A 17 -35.44 10.16 -12.62
N MET A 18 -34.33 9.52 -12.21
CA MET A 18 -33.20 9.23 -13.10
C MET A 18 -33.60 8.40 -14.33
N GLY A 19 -34.58 7.50 -14.19
CA GLY A 19 -35.10 6.68 -15.29
C GLY A 19 -36.14 7.37 -16.18
N SER A 20 -36.48 8.63 -15.89
CA SER A 20 -37.50 9.40 -16.62
C SER A 20 -37.20 9.49 -18.11
N LYS A 21 -38.26 9.55 -18.93
CA LYS A 21 -38.15 9.80 -20.38
C LYS A 21 -37.83 11.27 -20.69
N ARG A 22 -38.07 12.18 -19.74
CA ARG A 22 -37.78 13.61 -19.90
C ARG A 22 -36.30 13.85 -19.55
N PRO A 23 -35.49 14.37 -20.48
CA PRO A 23 -34.05 14.52 -20.28
C PRO A 23 -33.71 15.45 -19.11
N GLU A 24 -34.45 16.56 -18.95
CA GLU A 24 -34.21 17.53 -17.87
C GLU A 24 -34.32 16.88 -16.48
N THR A 25 -35.44 16.18 -16.23
CA THR A 25 -35.67 15.49 -14.95
C THR A 25 -34.71 14.34 -14.71
N SER A 26 -34.25 13.69 -15.78
CA SER A 26 -33.33 12.55 -15.70
C SER A 26 -31.92 13.04 -15.40
N ARG A 27 -31.49 14.16 -16.01
CA ARG A 27 -30.17 14.75 -15.81
C ARG A 27 -30.01 15.29 -14.40
N GLU A 28 -30.94 16.13 -13.94
CA GLU A 28 -30.92 16.71 -12.59
C GLU A 28 -30.92 15.62 -11.51
N ALA A 29 -31.75 14.59 -11.67
CA ALA A 29 -31.80 13.48 -10.72
C ALA A 29 -30.51 12.64 -10.72
N THR A 30 -29.84 12.48 -11.86
CA THR A 30 -28.59 11.70 -11.95
C THR A 30 -27.42 12.48 -11.37
N GLU A 31 -27.37 13.80 -11.57
CA GLU A 31 -26.38 14.70 -10.98
C GLU A 31 -26.53 14.78 -9.45
N ALA A 32 -27.76 14.96 -8.95
CA ALA A 32 -28.04 14.95 -7.51
C ALA A 32 -27.68 13.61 -6.86
N PHE A 33 -27.92 12.49 -7.55
CA PHE A 33 -27.52 11.17 -7.07
C PHE A 33 -26.00 10.99 -7.08
N ALA A 34 -25.30 11.47 -8.11
CA ALA A 34 -23.84 11.42 -8.20
C ALA A 34 -23.17 12.18 -7.04
N ALA A 35 -23.66 13.39 -6.74
CA ALA A 35 -23.20 14.18 -5.61
C ALA A 35 -23.43 13.48 -4.26
N PHE A 36 -24.52 12.71 -4.12
CA PHE A 36 -24.81 11.95 -2.91
C PHE A 36 -23.89 10.74 -2.72
N ILE A 37 -23.55 10.01 -3.78
CA ILE A 37 -22.72 8.79 -3.67
C ILE A 37 -21.23 9.10 -3.52
N GLY A 38 -20.74 10.25 -3.97
CA GLY A 38 -19.32 10.62 -3.94
C GLY A 38 -18.68 10.45 -2.56
N PRO A 39 -19.15 11.16 -1.51
CA PRO A 39 -18.57 11.07 -0.17
C PRO A 39 -18.68 9.67 0.45
N VAL A 40 -19.75 8.94 0.13
CA VAL A 40 -19.95 7.57 0.64
C VAL A 40 -18.92 6.62 0.06
N ILE A 41 -18.65 6.71 -1.24
CA ILE A 41 -17.62 5.90 -1.91
C ILE A 41 -16.24 6.25 -1.35
N GLN A 42 -15.93 7.53 -1.14
CA GLN A 42 -14.66 7.96 -0.58
C GLN A 42 -14.38 7.35 0.80
N GLN A 43 -15.35 7.40 1.73
CA GLN A 43 -15.20 6.77 3.05
C GLN A 43 -14.97 5.26 2.96
N VAL A 44 -15.67 4.63 2.02
CA VAL A 44 -15.60 3.19 1.78
C VAL A 44 -14.25 2.79 1.17
N LEU A 45 -13.68 3.62 0.28
CA LEU A 45 -12.34 3.44 -0.25
C LEU A 45 -11.30 3.56 0.87
N LEU A 46 -11.38 4.60 1.71
CA LEU A 46 -10.45 4.82 2.82
C LEU A 46 -10.45 3.68 3.86
N GLN A 47 -11.60 3.07 4.13
CA GLN A 47 -11.70 1.98 5.10
C GLN A 47 -11.17 0.64 4.57
N ALA A 48 -11.25 0.42 3.27
CA ALA A 48 -10.91 -0.86 2.65
C ALA A 48 -9.52 -0.90 1.99
N ASP A 49 -8.86 0.25 1.88
CA ASP A 49 -7.50 0.39 1.36
C ASP A 49 -6.48 -0.13 2.39
N THR A 50 -5.94 -1.31 2.13
CA THR A 50 -4.82 -1.93 2.85
C THR A 50 -3.50 -1.21 2.58
N ALA A 51 -3.31 -0.62 1.40
CA ALA A 51 -2.12 0.16 1.10
C ALA A 51 -2.07 1.48 1.88
N SER A 52 -3.21 2.04 2.28
CA SER A 52 -3.27 3.24 3.13
C SER A 52 -2.62 3.06 4.51
N ALA A 53 -2.37 1.83 4.96
CA ALA A 53 -1.63 1.56 6.19
C ALA A 53 -0.11 1.75 6.04
N ILE A 54 0.39 1.71 4.79
CA ILE A 54 1.82 1.78 4.47
C ILE A 54 2.17 3.17 3.91
N TYR A 55 1.25 3.79 3.17
CA TYR A 55 1.48 5.07 2.51
C TYR A 55 1.01 6.26 3.38
N SER A 56 1.83 7.32 3.45
CA SER A 56 1.41 8.63 3.93
C SER A 56 0.87 9.46 2.76
N ASN A 57 -0.30 10.07 2.93
CA ASN A 57 -0.89 10.93 1.90
C ASN A 57 -0.30 12.33 2.00
N VAL A 58 0.21 12.83 0.87
CA VAL A 58 0.57 14.25 0.72
C VAL A 58 -0.44 14.87 -0.24
N GLU A 59 -1.08 15.93 0.21
CA GLU A 59 -2.21 16.52 -0.49
C GLU A 59 -1.73 17.70 -1.32
N PHE A 60 -2.14 17.70 -2.58
CA PHE A 60 -1.84 18.76 -3.53
C PHE A 60 -3.13 19.29 -4.14
N ASP A 61 -3.08 20.52 -4.61
CA ASP A 61 -4.17 21.08 -5.39
C ASP A 61 -4.09 20.56 -6.83
N GLU A 62 -5.23 20.33 -7.49
CA GLU A 62 -5.32 19.81 -8.86
C GLU A 62 -4.61 20.74 -9.88
N ASP A 63 -4.54 22.03 -9.58
CA ASP A 63 -3.92 23.06 -10.42
C ASP A 63 -2.45 23.40 -10.06
N ASP A 64 -1.90 22.78 -9.00
CA ASP A 64 -0.52 23.02 -8.57
C ASP A 64 0.47 22.01 -9.20
N ASN A 65 1.76 22.35 -9.18
CA ASN A 65 2.82 21.44 -9.62
C ASN A 65 3.38 20.71 -8.40
N PRO A 66 2.93 19.47 -8.09
CA PRO A 66 3.35 18.79 -6.89
C PRO A 66 4.85 18.50 -6.93
N SER A 67 5.57 19.09 -5.97
CA SER A 67 6.98 18.78 -5.72
C SER A 67 7.15 18.31 -4.28
N TYR A 68 8.01 17.30 -4.11
CA TYR A 68 8.41 16.82 -2.80
C TYR A 68 9.90 17.13 -2.59
N PRO A 69 10.28 17.85 -1.53
CA PRO A 69 11.69 18.09 -1.24
C PRO A 69 12.35 16.76 -0.88
N LEU A 70 13.36 16.37 -1.65
CA LEU A 70 14.16 15.20 -1.29
C LEU A 70 15.05 15.56 -0.10
N ASP A 71 15.43 14.55 0.69
CA ASP A 71 16.36 14.74 1.80
C ASP A 71 17.67 15.31 1.26
N LEU A 72 17.87 16.60 1.52
CA LEU A 72 18.98 17.39 1.02
C LEU A 72 20.35 16.85 1.50
N PHE A 73 20.36 16.01 2.53
CA PHE A 73 21.57 15.46 3.14
C PHE A 73 21.79 13.97 2.89
N TYR A 74 20.96 13.32 2.06
CA TYR A 74 21.05 11.87 1.83
C TYR A 74 22.41 11.45 1.27
N GLU A 75 22.97 12.20 0.31
CA GLU A 75 24.28 11.89 -0.30
C GLU A 75 25.47 12.27 0.61
N GLN A 76 25.28 13.16 1.59
CA GLN A 76 26.33 13.54 2.55
C GLN A 76 26.52 12.53 3.68
N ARG A 77 25.65 11.50 3.75
CA ARG A 77 25.61 10.46 4.78
C ARG A 77 26.93 9.68 5.00
N ASN A 78 27.93 9.83 4.14
CA ASN A 78 29.24 9.18 4.31
C ASN A 78 30.45 10.03 3.86
N ALA A 79 30.25 11.31 3.48
CA ALA A 79 31.31 12.14 2.90
C ALA A 79 31.81 13.25 3.83
N ASP A 80 30.93 13.87 4.61
CA ASP A 80 31.29 14.84 5.65
C ASP A 80 30.14 14.94 6.66
N ASN A 81 30.38 14.61 7.93
CA ASN A 81 29.33 14.46 8.95
C ASN A 81 28.80 15.81 9.49
N TYR A 82 29.16 16.91 8.83
CA TYR A 82 28.87 18.28 9.21
C TYR A 82 28.40 19.08 7.98
N VAL A 83 27.46 20.01 8.18
CA VAL A 83 27.11 21.02 7.17
C VAL A 83 28.21 22.08 7.17
N THR A 84 29.29 21.87 6.42
CA THR A 84 30.42 22.80 6.36
C THR A 84 30.54 23.46 4.99
N THR A 85 29.57 24.28 4.64
CA THR A 85 29.71 25.28 3.57
C THR A 85 29.59 26.66 4.18
N TRP A 86 30.74 27.26 4.49
CA TRP A 86 30.83 28.64 4.93
C TRP A 86 30.98 29.54 3.70
N SER A 87 29.94 30.28 3.34
CA SER A 87 30.02 31.28 2.26
C SER A 87 30.03 32.68 2.87
N GLN A 88 31.00 33.49 2.46
CA GLN A 88 31.06 34.91 2.79
C GLN A 88 30.80 35.72 1.52
N ASN A 89 29.60 36.29 1.38
CA ASN A 89 29.20 37.01 0.17
C ASN A 89 29.83 38.42 0.07
N MET A 90 30.50 38.91 1.13
CA MET A 90 31.20 40.20 1.16
C MET A 90 32.26 40.23 2.28
N ALA A 91 33.42 40.86 2.03
CA ALA A 91 34.51 40.94 2.99
C ALA A 91 34.09 41.62 4.31
N GLY A 92 34.14 40.89 5.43
CA GLY A 92 33.80 41.38 6.78
C GLY A 92 32.47 40.88 7.35
N GLY A 93 31.70 40.05 6.64
CA GLY A 93 30.46 39.44 7.15
C GLY A 93 30.68 38.21 8.05
N LEU A 94 29.75 37.96 8.97
CA LEU A 94 29.69 36.73 9.78
C LEU A 94 29.49 35.50 8.87
N PRO A 95 30.27 34.43 9.04
CA PRO A 95 30.08 33.20 8.30
C PRO A 95 28.68 32.63 8.58
N SER A 96 27.87 32.42 7.52
CA SER A 96 26.57 31.76 7.62
C SER A 96 26.53 30.58 6.67
N SER A 97 26.01 29.45 7.17
CA SER A 97 25.73 28.27 6.35
C SER A 97 24.32 28.43 5.78
N GLN A 98 24.21 28.62 4.47
CA GLN A 98 22.92 28.56 3.76
C GLN A 98 22.82 27.24 3.01
N VAL A 99 21.73 26.52 3.23
CA VAL A 99 21.42 25.28 2.50
C VAL A 99 20.64 25.69 1.25
N ALA A 100 21.25 25.56 0.08
CA ALA A 100 20.57 25.78 -1.19
C ALA A 100 19.89 24.47 -1.63
N GLY A 101 18.57 24.39 -1.46
CA GLY A 101 17.75 23.26 -1.89
C GLY A 101 17.63 23.23 -3.41
N ALA A 102 18.26 22.23 -4.04
CA ALA A 102 18.21 22.07 -5.51
C ALA A 102 17.71 20.68 -5.96
N GLN A 103 17.23 19.84 -5.04
CA GLN A 103 16.72 18.51 -5.36
C GLN A 103 15.28 18.37 -4.88
N GLU A 104 14.34 18.72 -5.77
CA GLU A 104 12.92 18.46 -5.60
C GLU A 104 12.50 17.36 -6.59
N LEU A 105 11.78 16.36 -6.10
CA LEU A 105 11.14 15.36 -6.95
C LEU A 105 9.83 15.94 -7.45
N LYS A 106 9.74 16.20 -8.75
CA LYS A 106 8.47 16.53 -9.40
C LYS A 106 7.68 15.25 -9.61
N ILE A 107 6.44 15.24 -9.16
CA ILE A 107 5.55 14.09 -9.29
C ILE A 107 4.43 14.48 -10.27
N GLN A 108 3.86 13.50 -10.96
CA GLN A 108 2.63 13.70 -11.74
C GLN A 108 1.57 12.79 -11.15
N THR A 109 0.41 13.36 -10.81
CA THR A 109 -0.78 12.60 -10.45
C THR A 109 -1.42 12.02 -11.71
N TYR A 110 -2.20 10.96 -11.53
CA TYR A 110 -2.92 10.32 -12.63
C TYR A 110 -4.29 9.87 -12.15
N ARG A 111 -5.27 9.91 -13.06
CA ARG A 111 -6.65 9.55 -12.73
C ARG A 111 -6.85 8.04 -12.77
N LEU A 112 -7.47 7.51 -11.72
CA LEU A 112 -8.03 6.17 -11.65
C LEU A 112 -9.54 6.26 -11.88
N ASP A 113 -9.99 5.83 -13.05
CA ASP A 113 -11.38 5.91 -13.48
C ASP A 113 -12.09 4.55 -13.48
N SER A 114 -13.41 4.59 -13.24
CA SER A 114 -14.32 3.48 -13.53
C SER A 114 -15.67 4.05 -13.90
N ALA A 115 -16.33 3.40 -14.86
CA ALA A 115 -17.68 3.77 -15.28
C ALA A 115 -18.60 2.54 -15.22
N VAL A 116 -19.82 2.76 -14.74
CA VAL A 116 -20.85 1.72 -14.72
C VAL A 116 -22.12 2.23 -15.37
N SER A 117 -22.70 1.44 -16.27
CA SER A 117 -23.97 1.76 -16.92
C SER A 117 -25.00 0.66 -16.71
N PHE A 118 -26.26 1.06 -16.52
CA PHE A 118 -27.40 0.16 -16.39
C PHE A 118 -28.58 0.67 -17.19
N LEU A 119 -29.53 -0.23 -17.50
CA LEU A 119 -30.69 0.12 -18.31
C LEU A 119 -31.64 1.04 -17.53
N LYS A 120 -32.11 2.12 -18.16
CA LYS A 120 -33.12 3.07 -17.60
C LYS A 120 -34.40 2.35 -17.13
N LYS A 121 -34.71 1.18 -17.69
CA LYS A 121 -35.84 0.34 -17.24
C LYS A 121 -35.70 -0.14 -15.78
N TYR A 122 -34.46 -0.33 -15.30
CA TYR A 122 -34.22 -0.74 -13.91
C TYR A 122 -34.41 0.44 -12.96
N ALA A 123 -33.93 1.64 -13.34
CA ALA A 123 -34.21 2.89 -12.63
C ALA A 123 -35.72 3.19 -12.54
N ARG A 124 -36.45 3.10 -13.67
CA ARG A 124 -37.92 3.31 -13.71
C ARG A 124 -38.70 2.39 -12.79
N ARG A 125 -38.22 1.16 -12.61
CA ARG A 125 -38.84 0.17 -11.70
C ARG A 125 -38.46 0.39 -10.24
N GLY A 126 -37.61 1.38 -9.92
CA GLY A 126 -37.10 1.62 -8.57
C GLY A 126 -36.23 0.46 -8.06
N ARG A 127 -35.54 -0.26 -8.95
CA ARG A 127 -34.69 -1.40 -8.58
C ARG A 127 -33.38 -0.94 -7.95
N LEU A 128 -33.47 -0.59 -6.67
CA LEU A 128 -32.32 -0.17 -5.85
C LEU A 128 -31.25 -1.26 -5.81
N ASP A 129 -31.63 -2.53 -5.84
CA ASP A 129 -30.71 -3.67 -5.85
C ASP A 129 -29.72 -3.65 -7.03
N VAL A 130 -30.19 -3.24 -8.22
CA VAL A 130 -29.35 -3.17 -9.43
C VAL A 130 -28.45 -1.94 -9.39
N VAL A 131 -28.99 -0.77 -9.03
CA VAL A 131 -28.24 0.48 -8.95
C VAL A 131 -27.15 0.40 -7.88
N SER A 132 -27.49 -0.15 -6.70
CA SER A 132 -26.54 -0.30 -5.60
C SER A 132 -25.38 -1.22 -5.96
N LYS A 133 -25.67 -2.38 -6.59
CA LYS A 133 -24.62 -3.30 -7.05
C LYS A 133 -23.75 -2.70 -8.14
N ALA A 134 -24.31 -1.88 -9.03
CA ALA A 134 -23.57 -1.19 -10.06
C ALA A 134 -22.56 -0.19 -9.45
N VAL A 135 -23.02 0.66 -8.53
CA VAL A 135 -22.18 1.61 -7.81
C VAL A 135 -21.12 0.90 -6.95
N GLU A 136 -21.50 -0.21 -6.30
CA GLU A 136 -20.56 -1.01 -5.52
C GLU A 136 -19.47 -1.64 -6.39
N ARG A 137 -19.81 -2.11 -7.59
CA ARG A 137 -18.83 -2.65 -8.54
C ARG A 137 -17.84 -1.58 -9.02
N MET A 138 -18.34 -0.37 -9.28
CA MET A 138 -17.50 0.78 -9.67
C MET A 138 -16.50 1.13 -8.56
N ALA A 139 -16.97 1.24 -7.31
CA ALA A 139 -16.09 1.50 -6.15
C ALA A 139 -15.04 0.39 -5.96
N GLN A 140 -15.44 -0.88 -6.09
CA GLN A 140 -14.52 -2.02 -6.01
C GLN A 140 -13.48 -2.02 -7.13
N GLU A 141 -13.83 -1.62 -8.34
CA GLU A 141 -12.88 -1.57 -9.45
C GLU A 141 -11.81 -0.51 -9.21
N ILE A 142 -12.20 0.69 -8.75
CA ILE A 142 -11.26 1.76 -8.39
C ILE A 142 -10.34 1.28 -7.27
N LEU A 143 -10.89 0.67 -6.22
CA LEU A 143 -10.10 0.11 -5.12
C LEU A 143 -9.08 -0.92 -5.61
N VAL A 144 -9.48 -1.87 -6.46
CA VAL A 144 -8.58 -2.90 -6.99
C VAL A 144 -7.46 -2.29 -7.86
N LYS A 145 -7.75 -1.23 -8.62
CA LYS A 145 -6.74 -0.51 -9.41
C LYS A 145 -5.76 0.25 -8.50
N GLN A 146 -6.28 0.95 -7.49
CA GLN A 146 -5.50 1.67 -6.50
C GLN A 146 -4.54 0.74 -5.74
N GLU A 147 -5.08 -0.35 -5.19
CA GLU A 147 -4.31 -1.38 -4.47
C GLU A 147 -3.24 -2.02 -5.34
N ARG A 148 -3.58 -2.39 -6.58
CA ARG A 148 -2.63 -2.99 -7.50
C ARG A 148 -1.44 -2.06 -7.76
N ASN A 149 -1.71 -0.78 -8.00
CA ASN A 149 -0.67 0.19 -8.32
C ASN A 149 0.18 0.50 -7.09
N ALA A 150 -0.44 0.65 -5.91
CA ALA A 150 0.27 0.90 -4.66
C ALA A 150 1.20 -0.27 -4.28
N TRP A 151 0.72 -1.51 -4.37
CA TRP A 151 1.55 -2.68 -4.10
C TRP A 151 2.59 -2.93 -5.19
N ALA A 152 2.31 -2.63 -6.47
CA ALA A 152 3.32 -2.75 -7.53
C ALA A 152 4.55 -1.87 -7.25
N VAL A 153 4.37 -0.66 -6.73
CA VAL A 153 5.47 0.24 -6.35
C VAL A 153 6.27 -0.35 -5.17
N VAL A 154 5.59 -0.85 -4.14
CA VAL A 154 6.26 -1.48 -2.98
C VAL A 154 7.08 -2.69 -3.42
N LEU A 155 6.50 -3.59 -4.22
CA LEU A 155 7.17 -4.80 -4.71
C LEU A 155 8.33 -4.47 -5.65
N LYS A 156 8.18 -3.45 -6.49
CA LYS A 156 9.28 -2.98 -7.33
C LYS A 156 10.42 -2.39 -6.49
N ALA A 157 10.10 -1.54 -5.51
CA ALA A 157 11.09 -1.00 -4.58
C ALA A 157 11.82 -2.10 -3.81
N LEU A 158 11.11 -3.17 -3.41
CA LEU A 158 11.69 -4.36 -2.81
C LEU A 158 12.62 -5.12 -3.78
N SER A 159 12.30 -5.17 -5.07
CA SER A 159 13.19 -5.83 -6.06
C SER A 159 14.46 -5.02 -6.38
N GLU A 160 14.36 -3.69 -6.43
CA GLU A 160 15.46 -2.81 -6.82
C GLU A 160 16.27 -2.30 -5.61
N GLY A 161 15.77 -2.48 -4.40
CA GLY A 161 16.34 -1.94 -3.17
C GLY A 161 17.71 -2.53 -2.81
N THR A 162 18.56 -1.68 -2.23
CA THR A 162 19.89 -2.02 -1.72
C THR A 162 20.00 -1.69 -0.24
N ALA A 163 20.68 -2.51 0.54
CA ALA A 163 21.01 -2.19 1.93
C ALA A 163 22.07 -1.08 2.00
N ALA A 164 22.06 -0.28 3.06
CA ALA A 164 22.96 0.88 3.22
C ALA A 164 24.46 0.56 3.08
N THR A 165 24.87 -0.67 3.38
CA THR A 165 26.27 -1.14 3.34
C THR A 165 26.60 -2.04 2.14
N ALA A 166 25.65 -2.30 1.25
CA ALA A 166 25.82 -3.23 0.14
C ALA A 166 25.27 -2.65 -1.17
N SER A 167 26.11 -2.62 -2.22
CA SER A 167 25.72 -2.10 -3.54
C SER A 167 24.93 -3.10 -4.40
N THR A 168 24.66 -4.29 -3.87
CA THR A 168 23.94 -5.37 -4.59
C THR A 168 22.44 -5.25 -4.35
N LYS A 169 21.65 -5.28 -5.42
CA LYS A 169 20.17 -5.33 -5.35
C LYS A 169 19.71 -6.58 -4.60
N GLY A 170 18.67 -6.45 -3.77
CA GLY A 170 18.17 -7.54 -2.93
C GLY A 170 19.03 -7.84 -1.69
N SER A 171 20.09 -7.05 -1.46
CA SER A 171 20.90 -7.16 -0.24
C SER A 171 20.17 -6.83 1.05
N HIS A 172 18.89 -6.46 1.02
CA HIS A 172 17.99 -6.31 2.17
C HIS A 172 17.09 -7.54 2.40
N VAL A 173 17.00 -8.47 1.44
CA VAL A 173 16.19 -9.69 1.52
C VAL A 173 16.86 -10.73 2.41
N VAL A 174 16.06 -11.41 3.24
CA VAL A 174 16.49 -12.57 4.04
C VAL A 174 15.91 -13.82 3.39
N ASN A 175 16.76 -14.73 2.92
CA ASN A 175 16.31 -15.97 2.32
C ASN A 175 16.41 -17.12 3.33
N GLN A 176 15.42 -18.00 3.29
CA GLN A 176 15.59 -19.38 3.76
C GLN A 176 16.15 -20.23 2.63
N VAL A 177 17.11 -21.10 2.93
CA VAL A 177 17.69 -22.02 1.95
C VAL A 177 17.17 -23.42 2.25
N GLY A 178 16.36 -23.97 1.33
CA GLY A 178 15.87 -25.36 1.37
C GLY A 178 14.41 -25.49 0.90
N SER A 179 14.09 -26.52 0.11
CA SER A 179 12.78 -26.76 -0.54
C SER A 179 11.62 -27.10 0.41
N THR A 180 11.85 -27.03 1.72
CA THR A 180 10.89 -27.35 2.81
C THR A 180 10.97 -26.31 3.93
N ALA A 181 11.57 -25.14 3.67
CA ALA A 181 11.76 -24.13 4.70
C ALA A 181 10.46 -23.40 5.01
N LEU A 182 9.91 -23.70 6.20
CA LEU A 182 8.76 -23.03 6.78
C LEU A 182 9.17 -21.67 7.36
N PHE A 183 8.21 -20.77 7.51
CA PHE A 183 8.45 -19.54 8.25
C PHE A 183 8.74 -19.86 9.73
N ASN A 184 9.89 -19.40 10.23
CA ASN A 184 10.34 -19.66 11.60
C ASN A 184 10.85 -18.39 12.29
N LEU A 185 11.08 -18.49 13.60
CA LEU A 185 11.48 -17.35 14.42
C LEU A 185 12.88 -16.82 14.07
N ASP A 186 13.76 -17.69 13.56
CA ASP A 186 15.12 -17.31 13.17
C ASP A 186 15.12 -16.38 11.96
N ILE A 187 14.22 -16.59 11.00
CA ILE A 187 14.03 -15.67 9.86
C ILE A 187 13.54 -14.32 10.35
N LEU A 188 12.56 -14.33 11.26
CA LEU A 188 12.02 -13.09 11.82
C LEU A 188 13.11 -12.31 12.55
N ASN A 189 13.94 -12.98 13.35
CA ASN A 189 15.08 -12.38 14.04
C ASN A 189 16.13 -11.83 13.05
N ALA A 190 16.43 -12.57 11.98
CA ALA A 190 17.33 -12.10 10.93
C ALA A 190 16.76 -10.89 10.20
N MET A 191 15.46 -10.86 9.92
CA MET A 191 14.77 -9.73 9.30
C MET A 191 14.82 -8.48 10.20
N ILE A 192 14.52 -8.62 11.50
CA ILE A 192 14.61 -7.53 12.48
C ILE A 192 16.05 -6.99 12.55
N THR A 193 17.04 -7.87 12.63
CA THR A 193 18.45 -7.49 12.69
C THR A 193 18.85 -6.70 11.45
N LYS A 194 18.41 -7.15 10.28
CA LYS A 194 18.73 -6.53 9.00
C LYS A 194 18.03 -5.17 8.84
N ALA A 195 16.76 -5.08 9.21
CA ALA A 195 16.01 -3.83 9.23
C ALA A 195 16.67 -2.79 10.14
N LYS A 196 17.08 -3.17 11.35
CA LYS A 196 17.84 -2.30 12.27
C LYS A 196 19.16 -1.82 11.69
N ARG A 197 19.88 -2.65 10.93
CA ARG A 197 21.14 -2.28 10.28
C ARG A 197 20.94 -1.31 9.12
N MET A 198 19.85 -1.46 8.35
CA MET A 198 19.47 -0.50 7.31
C MET A 198 19.04 0.84 7.90
N ASN A 199 18.39 0.79 9.05
CA ASN A 199 17.93 1.97 9.77
C ASN A 199 19.03 2.68 10.58
N SER A 200 20.24 2.83 10.02
CA SER A 200 21.31 3.56 10.72
C SER A 200 20.99 5.06 10.84
N SER A 201 21.73 5.78 11.67
CA SER A 201 21.75 7.25 11.65
C SER A 201 22.47 7.78 10.39
N PHE A 202 22.34 9.08 10.13
CA PHE A 202 23.14 9.74 9.08
C PHE A 202 24.65 9.56 9.31
N ALA A 203 25.07 9.47 10.58
CA ALA A 203 26.47 9.23 10.95
C ALA A 203 26.87 7.74 10.91
N SER A 204 26.08 6.86 10.28
CA SER A 204 26.28 5.41 10.25
C SER A 204 26.35 4.73 11.63
N GLY A 205 25.82 5.40 12.67
CA GLY A 205 25.69 4.88 14.04
C GLY A 205 24.25 4.51 14.40
N SER A 206 23.97 4.39 15.70
CA SER A 206 22.62 4.12 16.21
C SER A 206 21.63 5.20 15.76
N PRO A 207 20.46 4.84 15.20
CA PRO A 207 19.44 5.80 14.77
C PRO A 207 19.00 6.73 15.91
N ALA A 208 18.63 7.97 15.54
CA ALA A 208 18.18 9.00 16.47
C ALA A 208 16.86 8.66 17.18
N THR A 209 16.08 7.71 16.65
CA THR A 209 14.88 7.15 17.28
C THR A 209 15.27 5.87 18.02
N PRO A 210 15.45 5.89 19.37
CA PRO A 210 16.04 4.77 20.11
C PRO A 210 15.19 3.48 20.13
N TYR A 211 13.92 3.57 19.74
CA TYR A 211 12.92 2.50 19.85
C TYR A 211 12.31 2.05 18.52
N SER A 212 12.82 2.50 17.36
CA SER A 212 12.40 1.88 16.10
C SER A 212 13.02 0.48 16.04
N GLU A 213 12.19 -0.55 16.21
CA GLU A 213 12.63 -1.94 16.07
C GLU A 213 12.90 -2.33 14.60
N GLY A 214 12.73 -1.40 13.66
CA GLY A 214 13.02 -1.55 12.24
C GLY A 214 11.96 -2.32 11.45
N VAL A 215 11.10 -3.09 12.11
CA VAL A 215 9.90 -3.69 11.52
C VAL A 215 8.75 -3.52 12.52
N THR A 216 7.65 -2.90 12.10
CA THR A 216 6.43 -2.72 12.90
C THR A 216 5.31 -3.65 12.46
N ASP A 217 5.21 -3.87 11.15
CA ASP A 217 4.14 -4.64 10.54
C ASP A 217 4.72 -5.64 9.54
N LEU A 218 4.20 -6.86 9.57
CA LEU A 218 4.60 -7.97 8.73
C LEU A 218 3.41 -8.39 7.87
N TYR A 219 3.52 -8.19 6.56
CA TYR A 219 2.55 -8.63 5.57
C TYR A 219 2.93 -10.02 5.04
N VAL A 220 2.03 -10.99 5.20
CA VAL A 220 2.27 -12.40 4.93
C VAL A 220 1.12 -13.06 4.18
N SER A 221 1.38 -14.20 3.56
CA SER A 221 0.36 -15.08 3.03
C SER A 221 -0.41 -15.80 4.16
N PRO A 222 -1.65 -16.27 3.91
CA PRO A 222 -2.35 -17.18 4.83
C PRO A 222 -1.58 -18.47 5.16
N GLU A 223 -0.74 -18.93 4.25
CA GLU A 223 0.15 -20.08 4.37
C GLU A 223 1.26 -19.80 5.38
N VAL A 224 1.94 -18.67 5.30
CA VAL A 224 2.92 -18.25 6.34
C VAL A 224 2.24 -18.03 7.69
N LYS A 225 0.99 -17.54 7.69
CA LYS A 225 0.21 -17.44 8.93
C LYS A 225 -0.16 -18.82 9.49
N GLN A 226 -0.26 -19.86 8.66
CA GLN A 226 -0.39 -21.24 9.13
C GLN A 226 0.88 -21.69 9.86
N ASP A 227 2.06 -21.37 9.34
CA ASP A 227 3.34 -21.69 9.99
C ASP A 227 3.47 -20.97 11.34
N VAL A 228 3.04 -19.71 11.41
CA VAL A 228 2.95 -18.96 12.69
C VAL A 228 2.00 -19.64 13.68
N ARG A 229 0.85 -20.14 13.23
CA ARG A 229 -0.05 -20.95 14.09
C ARG A 229 0.63 -22.25 14.53
N ALA A 230 1.41 -22.88 13.65
CA ALA A 230 2.13 -24.11 13.95
C ALA A 230 3.13 -23.96 15.10
N MET A 231 3.70 -22.78 15.32
CA MET A 231 4.56 -22.49 16.47
C MET A 231 3.87 -22.74 17.83
N SER A 232 2.53 -22.71 17.89
CA SER A 232 1.77 -22.92 19.13
C SER A 232 1.79 -24.39 19.58
N TYR A 233 1.97 -25.33 18.66
CA TYR A 233 1.89 -26.77 18.94
C TYR A 233 3.09 -27.59 18.44
N SER A 234 3.95 -26.99 17.61
CA SER A 234 5.21 -27.56 17.13
C SER A 234 6.40 -26.85 17.79
N PRO A 235 7.53 -27.54 18.03
CA PRO A 235 8.79 -26.88 18.38
C PRO A 235 9.22 -25.88 17.29
N ILE A 236 9.97 -24.85 17.69
CA ILE A 236 10.51 -23.83 16.79
C ILE A 236 11.77 -24.40 16.13
N GLY A 237 11.72 -24.58 14.81
CA GLY A 237 12.83 -25.11 14.02
C GLY A 237 13.04 -26.63 14.17
N ASN A 238 14.23 -27.13 13.80
CA ASN A 238 14.53 -28.57 13.80
C ASN A 238 14.94 -29.14 15.18
N ASN A 239 14.93 -28.33 16.24
CA ASN A 239 15.32 -28.76 17.59
C ASN A 239 14.08 -28.96 18.45
N ALA A 240 13.81 -30.21 18.85
CA ALA A 240 12.67 -30.57 19.69
C ALA A 240 12.67 -29.86 21.07
N ASP A 241 13.84 -29.43 21.54
CA ASP A 241 14.04 -28.76 22.83
C ASP A 241 13.82 -27.23 22.76
N ALA A 242 13.75 -26.65 21.56
CA ALA A 242 13.50 -25.21 21.35
C ALA A 242 12.00 -24.96 21.22
N SER A 243 11.32 -24.87 22.36
CA SER A 243 9.88 -24.67 22.44
C SER A 243 9.53 -23.31 23.02
N LEU A 244 8.47 -22.68 22.49
CA LEU A 244 7.84 -21.55 23.19
C LEU A 244 7.41 -21.98 24.61
N PRO A 245 7.48 -21.07 25.59
CA PRO A 245 6.87 -21.25 26.90
C PRO A 245 5.39 -21.70 26.80
N GLU A 246 4.97 -22.60 27.70
CA GLU A 246 3.67 -23.27 27.64
C GLU A 246 2.48 -22.31 27.82
N ASP A 247 2.68 -21.21 28.55
CA ASP A 247 1.71 -20.13 28.71
C ASP A 247 1.40 -19.43 27.38
N ILE A 248 2.43 -19.13 26.59
CA ILE A 248 2.28 -18.53 25.25
C ILE A 248 1.62 -19.52 24.29
N LYS A 249 2.01 -20.79 24.32
CA LYS A 249 1.39 -21.84 23.49
C LYS A 249 -0.09 -22.02 23.77
N SER A 250 -0.46 -22.11 25.04
CA SER A 250 -1.85 -22.24 25.49
C SER A 250 -2.69 -21.01 25.10
N GLY A 251 -2.13 -19.80 25.22
CA GLY A 251 -2.76 -18.56 24.79
C GLY A 251 -2.98 -18.51 23.28
N ALA A 252 -1.93 -18.78 22.50
CA ALA A 252 -1.97 -18.77 21.04
C ALA A 252 -2.91 -19.85 20.48
N TYR A 253 -2.93 -21.05 21.08
CA TYR A 253 -3.85 -22.11 20.70
C TYR A 253 -5.32 -21.72 20.94
N LYS A 254 -5.62 -21.06 22.06
CA LYS A 254 -6.98 -20.57 22.37
C LYS A 254 -7.40 -19.39 21.49
N ALA A 255 -6.46 -18.54 21.09
CA ALA A 255 -6.70 -17.38 20.24
C ALA A 255 -6.74 -17.71 18.73
N ALA A 256 -6.67 -19.01 18.37
CA ALA A 256 -6.58 -19.49 16.99
C ALA A 256 -5.37 -18.91 16.22
N GLY A 257 -4.28 -18.60 16.92
CA GLY A 257 -3.03 -18.10 16.36
C GLY A 257 -2.41 -16.97 17.17
N ILE A 258 -1.37 -16.38 16.58
CA ILE A 258 -0.60 -15.28 17.14
C ILE A 258 -0.83 -14.05 16.26
N ALA A 259 -1.37 -12.98 16.84
CA ALA A 259 -1.66 -11.73 16.13
C ALA A 259 -0.43 -10.81 16.02
N SER A 260 0.51 -10.91 16.97
CA SER A 260 1.78 -10.20 16.96
C SER A 260 2.90 -11.03 17.56
N ILE A 261 4.10 -10.96 16.99
CA ILE A 261 5.32 -11.60 17.50
C ILE A 261 6.34 -10.51 17.79
N PHE A 262 6.91 -10.48 19.00
CA PHE A 262 7.86 -9.43 19.42
C PHE A 262 7.35 -7.99 19.27
N GLY A 263 6.04 -7.78 19.36
CA GLY A 263 5.45 -6.45 19.15
C GLY A 263 5.24 -6.05 17.68
N ILE A 264 5.56 -6.94 16.74
CA ILE A 264 5.33 -6.77 15.30
C ILE A 264 3.94 -7.31 14.94
N ASN A 265 3.10 -6.51 14.31
CA ASN A 265 1.76 -6.93 13.89
C ASN A 265 1.86 -7.84 12.66
N ILE A 266 1.03 -8.88 12.61
CA ILE A 266 0.98 -9.79 11.46
C ILE A 266 -0.33 -9.58 10.70
N ILE A 267 -0.21 -9.15 9.44
CA ILE A 267 -1.32 -8.86 8.54
C ILE A 267 -1.28 -9.87 7.39
N ASP A 268 -2.37 -10.62 7.19
CA ASP A 268 -2.48 -11.58 6.11
C ASP A 268 -3.12 -10.98 4.86
N MET A 269 -2.48 -11.24 3.72
CA MET A 269 -2.97 -10.87 2.39
C MET A 269 -3.04 -12.11 1.51
N LEU A 270 -4.21 -12.35 0.94
CA LEU A 270 -4.44 -13.52 0.08
C LEU A 270 -3.57 -13.48 -1.19
N GLU A 271 -3.17 -12.29 -1.62
CA GLU A 271 -2.44 -12.04 -2.85
C GLU A 271 -0.94 -12.39 -2.79
N LEU A 272 -0.40 -12.61 -1.58
CA LEU A 272 1.02 -12.94 -1.34
C LEU A 272 1.33 -14.44 -1.37
N GLY A 273 0.31 -15.30 -1.42
CA GLY A 273 0.51 -16.76 -1.45
C GLY A 273 1.14 -17.28 -2.76
N VAL A 274 1.53 -18.55 -2.76
CA VAL A 274 2.07 -19.23 -3.96
C VAL A 274 1.10 -19.11 -5.14
N GLY A 275 1.63 -18.68 -6.29
CA GLY A 275 0.87 -18.49 -7.54
C GLY A 275 -0.12 -17.33 -7.52
N GLN A 276 -0.16 -16.54 -6.44
CA GLN A 276 -1.07 -15.40 -6.32
C GLN A 276 -0.50 -14.14 -6.97
N LYS A 277 -1.36 -13.13 -7.12
CA LYS A 277 -1.11 -11.95 -7.95
C LYS A 277 0.11 -11.14 -7.53
N TYR A 278 0.32 -10.89 -6.23
CA TYR A 278 1.46 -10.08 -5.77
C TYR A 278 2.75 -10.88 -5.77
N ASN A 279 2.68 -12.18 -5.48
CA ASN A 279 3.82 -13.06 -5.52
C ASN A 279 4.40 -13.21 -6.95
N THR A 280 3.53 -13.45 -7.94
CA THR A 280 3.91 -13.51 -9.36
C THR A 280 4.39 -12.15 -9.93
N LEU A 281 3.85 -11.04 -9.40
CA LEU A 281 4.31 -9.71 -9.76
C LEU A 281 5.72 -9.43 -9.21
N TYR A 282 5.98 -9.85 -7.96
CA TYR A 282 7.31 -9.74 -7.36
C TYR A 282 8.34 -10.56 -8.12
N GLU A 283 8.00 -11.79 -8.51
CA GLU A 283 8.84 -12.64 -9.39
C GLU A 283 9.30 -11.86 -10.62
N THR A 284 8.34 -11.30 -11.37
CA THR A 284 8.61 -10.53 -12.59
C THR A 284 9.57 -9.36 -12.34
N PHE A 285 9.40 -8.64 -11.23
CA PHE A 285 10.29 -7.53 -10.88
C PHE A 285 11.66 -7.99 -10.39
N SER A 286 11.73 -9.06 -9.62
CA SER A 286 12.98 -9.63 -9.11
C SER A 286 13.86 -10.17 -10.24
N ASP A 287 13.25 -10.82 -11.24
CA ASP A 287 13.90 -11.28 -12.47
C ASP A 287 14.42 -10.11 -13.29
N ALA A 288 13.59 -9.09 -13.52
CA ALA A 288 13.97 -7.90 -14.27
C ALA A 288 15.10 -7.11 -13.58
N ALA A 289 15.09 -7.06 -12.24
CA ALA A 289 16.12 -6.40 -11.44
C ALA A 289 17.42 -7.21 -11.37
N GLY A 290 17.40 -8.49 -11.72
CA GLY A 290 18.56 -9.39 -11.64
C GLY A 290 19.00 -9.63 -10.20
N VAL A 291 18.05 -9.79 -9.27
CA VAL A 291 18.34 -9.92 -7.83
C VAL A 291 19.19 -11.18 -7.60
N ALA A 292 20.49 -10.96 -7.36
CA ALA A 292 21.45 -12.02 -7.08
C ALA A 292 21.37 -12.45 -5.61
N GLY A 293 20.24 -13.04 -5.22
CA GLY A 293 20.13 -13.72 -3.94
C GLY A 293 20.01 -12.85 -2.68
N GLY A 294 19.40 -13.41 -1.64
CA GLY A 294 19.32 -12.81 -0.30
C GLY A 294 20.37 -13.39 0.66
N THR A 295 20.60 -12.71 1.78
CA THR A 295 21.43 -13.29 2.87
C THR A 295 20.62 -14.34 3.63
N THR A 296 21.23 -15.47 3.96
CA THR A 296 20.60 -16.48 4.82
C THR A 296 20.37 -15.97 6.24
N ALA A 297 19.37 -16.54 6.93
CA ALA A 297 19.16 -16.29 8.36
C ALA A 297 20.41 -16.60 9.23
N ALA A 298 21.32 -17.44 8.73
CA ALA A 298 22.59 -17.81 9.38
C ALA A 298 23.79 -16.91 9.00
N GLY A 299 23.60 -15.86 8.18
CA GLY A 299 24.67 -14.93 7.80
C GLY A 299 25.74 -15.49 6.86
N ALA A 300 25.51 -16.64 6.22
CA ALA A 300 26.44 -17.27 5.29
C ALA A 300 25.95 -17.18 3.84
N GLY A 301 26.83 -16.68 2.95
CA GLY A 301 26.84 -16.83 1.48
C GLY A 301 25.63 -16.32 0.67
N ASP A 302 25.88 -15.77 -0.51
CA ASP A 302 24.85 -15.43 -1.50
C ASP A 302 24.18 -16.72 -2.02
N TYR A 303 22.85 -16.84 -1.90
CA TYR A 303 22.06 -17.97 -2.43
C TYR A 303 20.85 -17.50 -3.23
N SER A 304 20.34 -18.39 -4.09
CA SER A 304 19.51 -18.09 -5.27
C SER A 304 18.45 -17.01 -5.07
N ALA A 305 18.29 -16.22 -6.14
CA ALA A 305 17.14 -15.34 -6.36
C ALA A 305 15.82 -16.04 -6.00
N PHE A 306 14.80 -15.24 -5.70
CA PHE A 306 13.41 -15.70 -5.71
C PHE A 306 13.15 -16.36 -7.07
N ASN A 307 13.20 -17.70 -7.12
CA ASN A 307 13.42 -18.40 -8.39
C ASN A 307 12.13 -18.69 -9.14
N ASP A 308 11.00 -18.72 -8.43
CA ASP A 308 9.70 -19.10 -8.98
C ASP A 308 8.58 -18.78 -7.98
N GLY A 309 7.60 -17.95 -8.38
CA GLY A 309 6.42 -17.61 -7.59
C GLY A 309 5.41 -18.74 -7.44
N SER A 310 5.64 -19.89 -8.08
CA SER A 310 4.90 -21.14 -7.92
C SER A 310 5.47 -22.08 -6.83
N SER A 311 6.61 -21.72 -6.24
CA SER A 311 7.26 -22.52 -5.18
C SER A 311 7.73 -21.70 -3.96
N HIS A 312 7.93 -20.39 -4.13
CA HIS A 312 8.32 -19.48 -3.06
C HIS A 312 7.21 -18.47 -2.76
N GLU A 313 7.16 -17.97 -1.52
CA GLU A 313 6.28 -16.89 -1.09
C GLU A 313 7.11 -15.73 -0.53
N VAL A 314 6.65 -14.50 -0.75
CA VAL A 314 7.30 -13.31 -0.21
C VAL A 314 6.63 -12.85 1.10
N CYS A 315 7.44 -12.60 2.12
CA CYS A 315 7.03 -11.96 3.38
C CYS A 315 7.62 -10.55 3.43
N ILE A 316 6.80 -9.56 3.72
CA ILE A 316 7.20 -8.15 3.64
C ILE A 316 7.13 -7.52 5.03
N GLY A 317 8.29 -7.16 5.58
CA GLY A 317 8.39 -6.35 6.80
C GLY A 317 8.44 -4.86 6.46
N VAL A 318 7.58 -4.07 7.09
CA VAL A 318 7.49 -2.61 6.94
C VAL A 318 7.81 -1.93 8.27
N ASP A 319 8.53 -0.81 8.23
CA ASP A 319 8.69 0.11 9.35
C ASP A 319 7.74 1.29 9.20
N ALA A 320 6.54 1.19 9.77
CA ALA A 320 5.53 2.26 9.74
C ALA A 320 5.88 3.43 10.68
N SER A 321 6.98 3.36 11.44
CA SER A 321 7.45 4.51 12.22
C SER A 321 8.12 5.60 11.38
N ARG A 322 8.34 5.33 10.08
CA ARG A 322 8.95 6.26 9.13
C ARG A 322 8.08 6.44 7.89
N ASP A 323 7.91 7.70 7.51
CA ASP A 323 7.22 8.07 6.27
C ASP A 323 8.16 7.89 5.07
N ALA A 324 8.31 6.65 4.60
CA ALA A 324 9.14 6.32 3.44
C ALA A 324 8.33 6.17 2.14
N LEU A 325 7.04 5.83 2.26
CA LEU A 325 6.14 5.62 1.13
C LEU A 325 5.10 6.72 1.13
N ILE A 326 5.17 7.57 0.10
CA ILE A 326 4.33 8.75 -0.02
C ILE A 326 3.40 8.55 -1.22
N ARG A 327 2.12 8.85 -1.01
CA ARG A 327 1.12 8.92 -2.06
C ARG A 327 0.69 10.37 -2.24
N PRO A 328 1.03 11.03 -3.37
CA PRO A 328 0.41 12.30 -3.71
C PRO A 328 -1.07 12.05 -4.00
N VAL A 329 -1.93 12.88 -3.45
CA VAL A 329 -3.38 12.84 -3.72
C VAL A 329 -3.80 14.23 -4.16
N ALA A 330 -4.40 14.33 -5.34
CA ALA A 330 -4.93 15.59 -5.82
C ALA A 330 -6.28 15.84 -5.16
N ARG A 331 -6.44 17.05 -4.63
CA ARG A 331 -7.72 17.55 -4.15
C ARG A 331 -8.29 18.47 -5.21
N ASN A 332 -9.56 18.26 -5.50
CA ASN A 332 -10.29 19.18 -6.34
C ASN A 332 -10.33 20.57 -5.68
N SER A 333 -9.89 21.59 -6.40
CA SER A 333 -9.73 22.97 -5.91
C SER A 333 -11.04 23.59 -5.42
N GLU A 334 -12.18 23.18 -5.97
CA GLU A 334 -13.51 23.73 -5.65
C GLU A 334 -14.20 23.00 -4.48
N THR A 335 -14.00 21.70 -4.35
CA THR A 335 -14.75 20.86 -3.39
C THR A 335 -13.88 20.26 -2.28
N GLY A 336 -12.56 20.29 -2.43
CA GLY A 336 -11.60 19.62 -1.54
C GLY A 336 -11.71 18.09 -1.54
N SER A 337 -12.54 17.50 -2.43
CA SER A 337 -12.71 16.06 -2.53
C SER A 337 -11.58 15.42 -3.33
N THR A 338 -11.24 14.19 -2.95
CA THR A 338 -10.26 13.32 -3.65
C THR A 338 -10.96 12.34 -4.59
N PHE A 339 -12.26 12.14 -4.42
CA PHE A 339 -13.08 11.32 -5.29
C PHE A 339 -14.21 12.15 -5.88
N THR A 340 -14.37 12.07 -7.20
CA THR A 340 -15.44 12.75 -7.93
C THR A 340 -16.32 11.72 -8.62
N ALA A 341 -17.64 11.87 -8.46
CA ALA A 341 -18.63 11.07 -9.15
C ALA A 341 -19.46 11.97 -10.05
N LEU A 342 -19.53 11.62 -11.33
CA LEU A 342 -20.24 12.38 -12.36
C LEU A 342 -21.26 11.46 -13.07
N PRO A 343 -22.36 12.02 -13.59
CA PRO A 343 -23.27 11.29 -14.46
C PRO A 343 -22.57 10.88 -15.77
N ASP A 344 -22.68 9.62 -16.17
CA ASP A 344 -22.22 9.14 -17.48
C ASP A 344 -23.39 9.15 -18.48
N ASP A 345 -23.31 10.03 -19.48
CA ASP A 345 -24.34 10.26 -20.49
C ASP A 345 -24.00 9.72 -21.89
N GLN A 346 -22.84 9.08 -22.07
CA GLN A 346 -22.30 8.64 -23.37
C GLN A 346 -23.27 7.68 -24.12
N TYR A 347 -24.01 6.86 -23.38
CA TYR A 347 -24.93 5.86 -23.92
C TYR A 347 -26.42 6.20 -23.72
N SER A 348 -26.71 7.40 -23.22
CA SER A 348 -28.04 7.79 -22.74
C SER A 348 -29.09 7.95 -23.85
N GLN A 349 -28.67 8.36 -25.05
CA GLN A 349 -29.55 8.61 -26.19
C GLN A 349 -29.67 7.40 -27.14
N ARG A 350 -28.64 6.53 -27.22
CA ARG A 350 -28.60 5.42 -28.20
C ARG A 350 -28.97 4.06 -27.62
N ALA A 351 -28.74 3.83 -26.33
CA ALA A 351 -28.86 2.49 -25.74
C ALA A 351 -29.84 2.40 -24.57
N ASP A 352 -30.61 3.46 -24.27
CA ASP A 352 -31.51 3.53 -23.11
C ASP A 352 -30.81 3.18 -21.78
N LYS A 353 -29.53 3.53 -21.67
CA LYS A 353 -28.70 3.34 -20.48
C LYS A 353 -28.57 4.65 -19.71
N THR A 354 -28.33 4.55 -18.41
CA THR A 354 -27.84 5.64 -17.56
C THR A 354 -26.73 5.08 -16.69
N GLY A 355 -25.76 5.89 -16.33
CA GLY A 355 -24.56 5.43 -15.65
C GLY A 355 -23.90 6.50 -14.80
N PHE A 356 -22.84 6.07 -14.13
CA PHE A 356 -21.98 6.92 -13.32
C PHE A 356 -20.53 6.68 -13.72
N TYR A 357 -19.78 7.76 -13.73
CA TYR A 357 -18.34 7.79 -13.85
C TYR A 357 -17.77 8.23 -12.50
N GLY A 358 -16.84 7.46 -11.96
CA GLY A 358 -16.10 7.80 -10.76
C GLY A 358 -14.62 7.93 -11.08
N SER A 359 -13.96 8.95 -10.54
CA SER A 359 -12.50 9.09 -10.61
C SER A 359 -11.89 9.49 -9.28
N VAL A 360 -10.73 8.91 -8.99
CA VAL A 360 -9.78 9.36 -7.95
C VAL A 360 -8.53 9.86 -8.64
N GLU A 361 -7.88 10.90 -8.13
CA GLU A 361 -6.59 11.40 -8.63
C GLU A 361 -5.52 11.49 -7.54
#